data_AF-A0A6B3E7K9-F1
#
_entry.id   AF-A0A6B3E7K9-F1
#
_cell.length_a   1.000
_cell.length_b   1.000
_cell.length_c   1.000
_cell.angle_alpha   90.00
_cell.angle_beta   90.00
_cell.angle_gamma   90.00
#
_symmetry.space_group_name_H-M   'P 1'
#
loop_
_entity.id
_entity.type
_entity.pdbx_description
1 polymer ?
#
loop_
_entity_poly.entity_id
_entity_poly.type
_entity_poly.pdbx_seq_one_letter_code
_entity_poly.pdbx_strand_id
1 'polypeptide(L)'
;APGKGIQAHREASGRLHTYVALQRPLEWFQALGFDDPASVKAGLLREFDGWAPELTALITDGETDPVLRPLHTLPADHRWDRVPGVTLIGDAAHLMIPSGEGANLAMFDGAELGKALAEHPDDTEA
;
A
#
# COMPACT_ATOMS: atom_id res chain seq x y z
N ALA A 1 10.13 15.14 -4.90
CA ALA A 1 10.04 15.71 -6.28
C ALA A 1 8.84 15.07 -6.99
N PRO A 2 8.32 15.60 -8.11
CA PRO A 2 7.19 14.97 -8.80
C PRO A 2 7.44 13.48 -9.07
N GLY A 3 6.50 12.63 -8.65
CA GLY A 3 6.57 11.17 -8.85
C GLY A 3 7.68 10.44 -8.09
N LYS A 4 8.37 11.07 -7.12
CA LYS A 4 9.36 10.40 -6.27
C LYS A 4 9.43 10.96 -4.85
N GLY A 5 9.51 10.06 -3.87
CA GLY A 5 9.58 10.42 -2.46
C GLY A 5 10.18 9.32 -1.60
N ILE A 6 10.68 9.73 -0.43
CA ILE A 6 11.09 8.82 0.64
C ILE A 6 10.24 9.19 1.86
N GLN A 7 9.53 8.21 2.41
CA GLN A 7 8.84 8.33 3.68
C GLN A 7 9.51 7.42 4.69
N ALA A 8 9.71 7.86 5.92
CA ALA A 8 10.30 7.03 6.95
C ALA A 8 9.60 7.25 8.29
N HIS A 9 9.19 6.16 8.94
CA HIS A 9 8.54 6.21 10.25
C HIS A 9 9.41 5.48 11.27
N ARG A 10 9.63 6.12 12.43
CA ARG A 10 10.28 5.48 13.56
C ARG A 10 9.25 4.66 14.32
N GLU A 11 9.49 3.37 14.39
CA GLU A 11 8.66 2.41 15.11
C GLU A 11 9.25 2.09 16.50
N ALA A 12 8.60 1.16 17.21
CA ALA A 12 9.09 0.66 18.49
C ALA A 12 10.49 0.03 18.35
N SER A 13 11.20 -0.09 19.48
CA SER A 13 12.55 -0.68 19.55
C SER A 13 13.61 0.02 18.68
N GLY A 14 13.37 1.27 18.30
CA GLY A 14 14.34 2.06 17.52
C GLY A 14 14.40 1.68 16.04
N ARG A 15 13.46 0.86 15.54
CA ARG A 15 13.38 0.51 14.12
C ARG A 15 12.97 1.73 13.30
N LEU A 16 13.65 1.98 12.18
CA LEU A 16 13.23 2.94 11.17
C LEU A 16 12.70 2.17 9.97
N HIS A 17 11.44 2.40 9.60
CA HIS A 17 10.83 1.80 8.43
C HIS A 17 10.79 2.83 7.31
N THR A 18 11.46 2.52 6.19
CA THR A 18 11.55 3.40 5.02
C THR A 18 10.69 2.87 3.88
N TYR A 19 9.97 3.78 3.23
CA TYR A 19 9.30 3.56 1.96
C TYR A 19 9.95 4.45 0.90
N VAL A 20 10.37 3.84 -0.21
CA VAL A 20 10.88 4.53 -1.40
C VAL A 20 9.78 4.49 -2.45
N ALA A 21 9.09 5.62 -2.65
CA ALA A 21 7.97 5.72 -3.55
C ALA A 21 8.41 6.31 -4.90
N LEU A 22 8.11 5.59 -6.00
CA LEU A 22 8.39 6.01 -7.36
C LEU A 22 7.16 5.80 -8.25
N GLN A 23 6.88 6.78 -9.12
CA GLN A 23 5.87 6.67 -10.16
C GLN A 23 6.58 6.30 -11.48
N ARG A 24 6.54 5.00 -11.80
CA ARG A 24 7.12 4.41 -13.02
C ARG A 24 6.18 3.31 -13.55
N PRO A 25 6.26 2.96 -14.85
CA PRO A 25 5.59 1.77 -15.38
C PRO A 25 6.03 0.50 -14.62
N LEU A 26 5.15 -0.50 -14.53
CA LEU A 26 5.45 -1.73 -13.79
C LEU A 26 6.65 -2.48 -14.37
N GLU A 27 6.81 -2.42 -15.68
CA GLU A 27 7.90 -3.02 -16.45
C GLU A 27 9.27 -2.45 -16.05
N TRP A 28 9.30 -1.17 -15.64
CA TRP A 28 10.52 -0.54 -15.14
C TRP A 28 10.97 -1.19 -13.82
N PHE A 29 10.03 -1.48 -12.91
CA PHE A 29 10.33 -2.18 -11.66
C PHE A 29 10.72 -3.63 -11.90
N GLN A 30 10.03 -4.33 -12.81
CA GLN A 30 10.36 -5.71 -13.18
C GLN A 30 11.79 -5.82 -13.73
N ALA A 31 12.22 -4.83 -14.52
CA ALA A 31 13.56 -4.76 -15.08
C ALA A 31 14.67 -4.51 -14.04
N LEU A 32 14.35 -4.12 -12.80
CA LEU A 32 15.35 -3.98 -11.74
C LEU A 32 15.86 -5.33 -11.22
N GLY A 33 15.12 -6.42 -11.39
CA GLY A 33 15.50 -7.75 -10.89
C GLY A 33 15.52 -7.81 -9.36
N PHE A 34 14.35 -8.01 -8.74
CA PHE A 34 14.20 -8.11 -7.27
C PHE A 34 14.78 -9.40 -6.66
N ASP A 35 15.49 -10.20 -7.46
CA ASP A 35 16.35 -11.30 -7.07
C ASP A 35 17.78 -10.88 -6.72
N ASP A 36 18.20 -9.67 -7.09
CA ASP A 36 19.49 -9.07 -6.70
C ASP A 36 19.28 -7.72 -5.98
N PRO A 37 19.25 -7.70 -4.63
CA PRO A 37 19.07 -6.49 -3.83
C PRO A 37 20.09 -5.39 -4.12
N ALA A 38 21.33 -5.74 -4.47
CA ALA A 38 22.37 -4.76 -4.75
C ALA A 38 22.08 -4.00 -6.07
N SER A 39 21.68 -4.73 -7.11
CA SER A 39 21.25 -4.13 -8.39
C SER A 39 19.99 -3.28 -8.22
N VAL A 40 19.02 -3.72 -7.42
CA VAL A 40 17.82 -2.92 -7.10
C VAL A 40 18.21 -1.62 -6.41
N LYS A 41 19.03 -1.68 -5.34
CA LYS A 41 19.48 -0.47 -4.61
C LYS A 41 20.22 0.50 -5.54
N ALA A 42 21.11 0.00 -6.41
CA ALA A 42 21.81 0.84 -7.40
C ALA A 42 20.87 1.46 -8.44
N GLY A 43 19.85 0.71 -8.89
CA GLY A 43 18.80 1.20 -9.78
C GLY A 43 17.95 2.30 -9.16
N LEU A 44 17.51 2.09 -7.91
CA LEU A 44 16.77 3.09 -7.13
C LEU A 44 17.62 4.33 -6.89
N LEU A 45 18.89 4.20 -6.50
CA LEU A 45 19.77 5.33 -6.20
C LEU A 45 19.91 6.30 -7.38
N ARG A 46 19.94 5.79 -8.62
CA ARG A 46 19.97 6.62 -9.83
C ARG A 46 18.74 7.53 -9.97
N GLU A 47 17.59 7.14 -9.43
CA GLU A 47 16.40 7.99 -9.42
C GLU A 47 16.48 9.14 -8.40
N PHE A 48 17.41 9.08 -7.45
CA PHE A 48 17.60 10.09 -6.40
C PHE A 48 18.92 10.86 -6.57
N ASP A 49 19.47 10.92 -7.79
CA ASP A 49 20.64 11.74 -8.08
C ASP A 49 20.43 13.21 -7.64
N GLY A 50 21.44 13.78 -7.01
CA GLY A 50 21.41 15.11 -6.41
C GLY A 50 20.67 15.25 -5.07
N TRP A 51 20.13 14.16 -4.50
CA TRP A 51 19.56 14.19 -3.15
C TRP A 51 20.67 14.11 -2.09
N ALA A 52 20.38 14.61 -0.89
CA ALA A 52 21.32 14.61 0.22
C ALA A 52 21.74 13.17 0.59
N PRO A 53 23.02 12.92 0.93
CA PRO A 53 23.52 11.59 1.29
C PRO A 53 22.71 10.90 2.38
N GLU A 54 22.24 11.67 3.38
CA GLU A 54 21.44 11.18 4.50
C GLU A 54 20.08 10.64 4.05
N LEU A 55 19.50 11.18 2.97
CA LEU A 55 18.26 10.67 2.39
C LEU A 55 18.52 9.42 1.56
N THR A 56 19.60 9.39 0.78
CA THR A 56 19.96 8.21 -0.02
C THR A 56 20.43 7.04 0.84
N ALA A 57 20.98 7.30 2.03
CA ALA A 57 21.33 6.27 3.01
C ALA A 57 20.10 5.43 3.43
N LEU A 58 18.90 6.03 3.42
CA LEU A 58 17.64 5.30 3.67
C LEU A 58 17.32 4.24 2.60
N ILE A 59 17.97 4.30 1.43
CA ILE A 59 17.88 3.31 0.35
C ILE A 59 18.99 2.25 0.50
N THR A 60 20.22 2.68 0.80
CA THR A 60 21.41 1.82 0.75
C THR A 60 21.64 1.03 2.04
N ASP A 61 21.40 1.65 3.19
CA ASP A 61 21.88 1.18 4.50
C ASP A 61 20.80 0.39 5.27
N GLY A 62 19.66 0.14 4.65
CA GLY A 62 18.60 -0.70 5.23
C GLY A 62 19.07 -2.13 5.49
N GLU A 63 18.73 -2.65 6.68
CA GLU A 63 19.07 -4.01 7.16
C GLU A 63 18.30 -5.12 6.44
N THR A 64 17.31 -4.77 5.62
CA THR A 64 16.46 -5.68 4.86
C THR A 64 16.49 -5.34 3.38
N ASP A 65 16.33 -6.36 2.54
CA ASP A 65 16.27 -6.17 1.10
C ASP A 65 15.01 -5.38 0.68
N PRO A 66 15.09 -4.54 -0.37
CA PRO A 66 13.93 -3.82 -0.87
C PRO A 66 12.84 -4.80 -1.33
N VAL A 67 11.62 -4.60 -0.85
CA VAL A 67 10.44 -5.36 -1.28
C VAL A 67 9.59 -4.49 -2.18
N LEU A 68 9.38 -4.91 -3.43
CA LEU A 68 8.48 -4.22 -4.35
C LEU A 68 7.03 -4.35 -3.87
N ARG A 69 6.34 -3.21 -3.70
CA ARG A 69 4.92 -3.14 -3.40
C ARG A 69 4.21 -2.22 -4.40
N PRO A 70 3.69 -2.76 -5.52
CA PRO A 70 2.89 -1.98 -6.45
C PRO A 70 1.63 -1.46 -5.74
N LEU A 71 1.26 -0.21 -6.00
CA LEU A 71 0.01 0.36 -5.50
C LEU A 71 -1.09 0.17 -6.54
N HIS A 72 -2.19 -0.44 -6.11
CA HIS A 72 -3.38 -0.67 -6.94
C HIS A 72 -4.56 0.12 -6.37
N THR A 73 -5.55 0.39 -7.23
CA THR A 73 -6.81 1.03 -6.86
C THR A 73 -7.95 0.40 -7.62
N LEU A 74 -9.13 0.29 -7.01
CA LEU A 74 -10.36 0.04 -7.73
C LEU A 74 -10.83 1.33 -8.45
N PRO A 75 -11.68 1.21 -9.48
CA PRO A 75 -12.35 2.38 -10.07
C PRO A 75 -13.12 3.18 -9.02
N ALA A 76 -13.14 4.51 -9.14
CA ALA A 76 -13.79 5.38 -8.16
C ALA A 76 -15.31 5.14 -8.03
N ASP A 77 -15.94 4.66 -9.11
CA ASP A 77 -17.34 4.31 -9.21
C ASP A 77 -17.58 2.79 -9.12
N HIS A 78 -16.60 2.02 -8.62
CA HIS A 78 -16.72 0.58 -8.50
C HIS A 78 -17.94 0.19 -7.65
N ARG A 79 -18.81 -0.61 -8.26
CA ARG A 79 -20.02 -1.17 -7.67
C ARG A 79 -20.23 -2.56 -8.27
N TRP A 80 -21.02 -3.37 -7.60
CA TRP A 80 -21.37 -4.72 -8.04
C TRP A 80 -22.87 -4.93 -7.94
N ASP A 81 -23.39 -5.86 -8.75
CA ASP A 81 -24.75 -6.35 -8.61
C ASP A 81 -24.89 -7.14 -7.30
N ARG A 82 -26.00 -6.94 -6.59
CA ARG A 82 -26.26 -7.65 -5.33
C ARG A 82 -26.24 -9.16 -5.57
N VAL A 83 -25.52 -9.87 -4.70
CA VAL A 83 -25.57 -11.33 -4.58
C VAL A 83 -26.13 -11.67 -3.19
N PRO A 84 -27.24 -12.45 -3.09
CA PRO A 84 -27.78 -12.85 -1.80
C PRO A 84 -26.75 -13.55 -0.93
N GLY A 85 -26.70 -13.18 0.36
CA GLY A 85 -25.81 -13.73 1.37
C GLY A 85 -24.33 -13.36 1.23
N VAL A 86 -23.95 -12.50 0.29
CA VAL A 86 -22.54 -12.15 0.02
C VAL A 86 -22.36 -10.65 -0.15
N THR A 87 -21.36 -10.10 0.53
CA THR A 87 -20.91 -8.72 0.33
C THR A 87 -19.39 -8.61 0.49
N LEU A 88 -18.84 -7.44 0.17
CA LEU A 88 -17.43 -7.10 0.30
C LEU A 88 -17.28 -5.94 1.30
N ILE A 89 -16.18 -5.92 2.04
CA ILE A 89 -15.80 -4.81 2.94
C ILE A 89 -14.31 -4.49 2.80
N GLY A 90 -13.90 -3.30 3.21
CA GLY A 90 -12.50 -2.87 3.18
C GLY A 90 -11.91 -2.85 1.77
N ASP A 91 -10.62 -3.20 1.64
CA ASP A 91 -9.92 -3.18 0.36
C ASP A 91 -10.60 -4.05 -0.72
N ALA A 92 -11.32 -5.10 -0.35
CA ALA A 92 -12.07 -5.89 -1.33
C ALA A 92 -13.20 -5.09 -1.99
N ALA A 93 -13.81 -4.14 -1.27
CA ALA A 93 -14.88 -3.28 -1.75
C ALA A 93 -14.37 -1.97 -2.38
N HIS A 94 -13.30 -1.38 -1.83
CA HIS A 94 -12.89 -0.01 -2.17
C HIS A 94 -11.37 0.26 -2.02
N LEU A 95 -10.51 -0.70 -2.39
CA LEU A 95 -9.06 -0.50 -2.42
C LEU A 95 -8.67 0.84 -3.07
N MET A 96 -7.92 1.63 -2.32
CA MET A 96 -7.48 2.98 -2.68
C MET A 96 -5.99 3.15 -2.38
N ILE A 97 -5.38 4.22 -2.91
CA ILE A 97 -4.00 4.57 -2.57
C ILE A 97 -3.86 4.78 -1.05
N PRO A 98 -2.73 4.44 -0.43
CA PRO A 98 -2.53 4.62 1.01
C PRO A 98 -2.47 6.11 1.40
N SER A 99 -3.63 6.70 1.69
CA SER A 99 -3.76 8.10 2.13
C SER A 99 -4.00 8.24 3.64
N GLY A 100 -3.96 7.13 4.39
CA GLY A 100 -4.20 7.08 5.83
C GLY A 100 -5.58 6.56 6.25
N GLU A 101 -6.52 6.40 5.31
CA GLU A 101 -7.92 6.08 5.65
C GLU A 101 -8.33 4.61 5.45
N GLY A 102 -7.64 3.85 4.61
CA GLY A 102 -8.11 2.52 4.17
C GLY A 102 -8.45 1.55 5.32
N ALA A 103 -7.57 1.43 6.32
CA ALA A 103 -7.82 0.58 7.48
C ALA A 103 -9.02 1.04 8.32
N ASN A 104 -9.19 2.36 8.50
CA ASN A 104 -10.31 2.92 9.26
C ASN A 104 -11.64 2.66 8.54
N LEU A 105 -11.67 2.83 7.22
CA LEU A 105 -12.85 2.55 6.40
C LEU A 105 -13.21 1.06 6.44
N ALA A 106 -12.24 0.17 6.32
CA ALA A 106 -12.47 -1.28 6.44
C ALA A 106 -13.06 -1.66 7.81
N MET A 107 -12.56 -1.06 8.90
CA MET A 107 -13.11 -1.26 10.24
C MET A 107 -14.52 -0.71 10.37
N PHE A 108 -14.80 0.44 9.76
CA PHE A 108 -16.12 1.05 9.74
C PHE A 108 -17.13 0.17 8.99
N ASP A 109 -16.79 -0.33 7.80
CA ASP A 109 -17.65 -1.26 7.06
C ASP A 109 -17.99 -2.51 7.89
N GLY A 110 -16.98 -3.09 8.55
CA GLY A 110 -17.16 -4.26 9.39
C GLY A 110 -18.09 -4.00 10.57
N ALA A 111 -17.99 -2.81 11.19
CA ALA A 111 -18.87 -2.39 12.28
C ALA A 111 -20.32 -2.20 11.79
N GLU A 112 -20.53 -1.55 10.65
CA GLU A 112 -21.87 -1.33 10.09
C GLU A 112 -22.51 -2.64 9.63
N LEU A 113 -21.76 -3.51 8.94
CA LEU A 113 -22.23 -4.84 8.56
C LEU A 113 -22.57 -5.69 9.79
N GLY A 114 -21.73 -5.66 10.83
CA GLY A 114 -21.96 -6.39 12.07
C GLY A 114 -23.23 -5.95 12.79
N LYS A 115 -23.52 -4.64 12.82
CA LYS A 115 -24.77 -4.10 13.38
C LYS A 115 -25.99 -4.56 12.58
N ALA A 116 -25.95 -4.45 11.26
CA ALA A 116 -27.05 -4.87 10.40
C ALA A 116 -27.40 -6.35 10.61
N LEU A 117 -26.39 -7.23 10.64
CA LEU A 117 -26.60 -8.65 10.91
C LEU A 117 -27.17 -8.91 12.31
N ALA A 118 -26.75 -8.16 13.32
CA ALA A 118 -27.26 -8.31 14.69
C ALA A 118 -28.70 -7.81 14.85
N GLU A 119 -29.11 -6.79 14.09
CA GLU A 119 -30.48 -6.27 14.06
C GLU A 119 -31.43 -7.20 13.30
N HIS A 120 -30.90 -8.04 12.41
CA HIS A 120 -31.64 -8.96 11.53
C HIS A 120 -31.14 -10.42 11.63
N PRO A 121 -31.21 -11.07 12.81
CA PRO A 121 -30.52 -12.35 13.07
C PRO A 121 -31.00 -13.53 12.22
N ASP A 122 -32.25 -13.50 11.74
CA ASP A 122 -32.86 -14.54 10.90
C ASP A 122 -33.12 -14.07 9.46
N ASP A 123 -32.66 -12.87 9.11
CA ASP A 123 -32.85 -12.27 7.79
C ASP A 123 -31.53 -11.66 7.29
N THR A 124 -30.72 -12.50 6.66
CA THR A 124 -29.44 -12.09 6.06
C THR A 124 -29.60 -11.16 4.86
N GLU A 125 -30.84 -10.91 4.41
CA GLU A 125 -31.16 -10.10 3.25
C GLU A 125 -31.79 -8.74 3.60
N ALA A 126 -32.00 -8.47 4.89
CA ALA A 126 -32.59 -7.25 5.41
C ALA A 126 -31.82 -5.96 5.05
#